data_AF-A0A951RIA9-F1
#
_entry.id   AF-A0A951RIA9-F1
#
_cell.length_a   1.000
_cell.length_b   1.000
_cell.length_c   1.000
_cell.angle_alpha   90.00
_cell.angle_beta   90.00
_cell.angle_gamma   90.00
#
_symmetry.space_group_name_H-M   'P 1'
#
loop_
_entity.id
_entity.type
_entity.pdbx_description
1 polymer ?
#
loop_
_entity_poly.entity_id
_entity_poly.type
_entity_poly.pdbx_seq_one_letter_code
_entity_poly.pdbx_strand_id
1 'polypeptide(L)'
;MEPASENPEENNRIDALIFDLDGVITQTRKTHKKAWKEMFSRFFEKQQGGHAPMSEEDYQQYIDGKPRYQGVKSFLASRGIKMPFGDPNDAPGFGTICALGNIKNQVFNEIVDRDGVELYEDALQWLKKWRGKGLKTAIVSSSKNCKKIIDTAGITDLFDTRVDGLVSEELGLKGKPDPDIFTEAARRLNARPENSVVFEDAISGVQAGQSGFFGLVVGVNRFDNREALLENGADICIEDFSELDLENQEMVEDFFSRQGKPIFPGNKKIFDLLDKRKPAIFLDYDGTLTPIVPKPEDAILSKAMKETLRELAKIFTVAIVTGRDKEDVENLVGLNQLIYAGSHGYIISGPGGLSMEHPDSKKIIPKLDEIEAELKELLEKKTKGTQLDRKRYAIGIHFRNARPEDEEVVLELVEQMLEKYPGHKKGEGKKIVEIKPDLDWHKGKAVGWILEALEISGKEDIIPIFIGDDITDEDAFETLKDKGIGILVGGHGQKTHAKYALKNVFQVRAFFEKLIKMYKDQA
;
A
#
# COMPACT_ATOMS: atom_id res chain seq x y z
N MET A 1 -27.07 8.98 36.97
CA MET A 1 -27.28 8.02 35.87
C MET A 1 -25.91 7.59 35.44
N GLU A 2 -25.54 6.35 35.76
CA GLU A 2 -24.31 5.73 35.28
C GLU A 2 -24.31 5.68 33.75
N PRO A 3 -23.16 5.85 33.08
CA PRO A 3 -23.10 5.61 31.64
C PRO A 3 -23.32 4.11 31.40
N ALA A 4 -24.22 3.82 30.46
CA ALA A 4 -24.53 2.47 30.04
C ALA A 4 -23.25 1.69 29.72
N SER A 5 -23.15 0.49 30.26
CA SER A 5 -22.14 -0.50 29.90
C SER A 5 -22.29 -0.85 28.41
N GLU A 6 -21.42 -0.30 27.57
CA GLU A 6 -21.26 -0.79 26.20
C GLU A 6 -20.61 -2.19 26.27
N ASN A 7 -21.37 -3.21 25.88
CA ASN A 7 -20.86 -4.55 25.65
C ASN A 7 -19.73 -4.49 24.60
N PRO A 8 -18.51 -5.01 24.87
CA PRO A 8 -17.39 -4.93 23.94
C PRO A 8 -17.49 -5.84 22.69
N GLU A 9 -18.57 -6.61 22.52
CA GLU A 9 -18.57 -7.81 21.66
C GLU A 9 -19.33 -7.68 20.32
N GLU A 10 -19.84 -6.52 19.91
CA GLU A 10 -20.44 -6.33 18.56
C GLU A 10 -19.97 -5.03 17.87
N ASN A 11 -18.69 -4.69 17.99
CA ASN A 11 -18.15 -3.56 17.23
C ASN A 11 -17.80 -4.02 15.80
N ASN A 12 -18.72 -3.78 14.86
CA ASN A 12 -18.42 -3.85 13.44
C ASN A 12 -17.16 -2.99 13.19
N ARG A 13 -16.03 -3.61 12.86
CA ARG A 13 -14.74 -2.91 12.69
C ARG A 13 -14.74 -1.95 11.50
N ILE A 14 -15.73 -2.10 10.63
CA ILE A 14 -15.95 -1.32 9.42
C ILE A 14 -17.13 -0.37 9.65
N ASP A 15 -16.87 0.93 9.56
CA ASP A 15 -17.86 1.99 9.76
C ASP A 15 -18.71 2.23 8.49
N ALA A 16 -18.10 2.12 7.31
CA ALA A 16 -18.74 2.43 6.03
C ALA A 16 -18.07 1.78 4.81
N LEU A 17 -18.85 1.61 3.75
CA LEU A 17 -18.41 1.20 2.42
C LEU A 17 -18.66 2.34 1.42
N ILE A 18 -17.63 2.74 0.69
CA ILE A 18 -17.68 3.88 -0.23
C ILE A 18 -17.32 3.39 -1.62
N PHE A 19 -18.28 3.51 -2.54
CA PHE A 19 -18.14 2.97 -3.89
C PHE A 19 -17.96 4.12 -4.87
N ASP A 20 -16.99 4.00 -5.77
CA ASP A 20 -17.10 4.74 -7.02
C ASP A 20 -18.30 4.25 -7.84
N LEU A 21 -18.80 5.11 -8.72
CA LEU A 21 -19.92 4.79 -9.58
C LEU A 21 -19.48 4.08 -10.86
N ASP A 22 -18.50 4.66 -11.56
CA ASP A 22 -18.15 4.34 -12.93
C ASP A 22 -17.15 3.19 -12.91
N GLY A 23 -17.48 2.03 -13.49
CA GLY A 23 -16.59 0.87 -13.49
C GLY A 23 -16.61 0.03 -12.21
N VAL A 24 -17.26 0.49 -11.14
CA VAL A 24 -17.48 -0.30 -9.91
C VAL A 24 -18.92 -0.79 -9.81
N ILE A 25 -19.88 0.14 -9.78
CA ILE A 25 -21.32 -0.17 -9.70
C ILE A 25 -21.96 -0.25 -11.10
N THR A 26 -21.52 0.61 -12.02
CA THR A 26 -22.15 0.79 -13.33
C THR A 26 -21.15 0.61 -14.48
N GLN A 27 -21.62 0.12 -15.63
CA GLN A 27 -20.78 -0.07 -16.83
C GLN A 27 -20.67 1.21 -17.69
N THR A 28 -20.82 2.39 -17.07
CA THR A 28 -20.88 3.71 -17.74
C THR A 28 -19.53 4.18 -18.28
N ARG A 29 -18.41 3.55 -17.92
CA ARG A 29 -17.09 3.91 -18.47
C ARG A 29 -17.05 3.78 -19.99
N LYS A 30 -17.70 2.75 -20.56
CA LYS A 30 -17.89 2.60 -22.01
C LYS A 30 -18.68 3.78 -22.60
N THR A 31 -19.74 4.20 -21.92
CA THR A 31 -20.58 5.33 -22.33
C THR A 31 -19.84 6.67 -22.23
N HIS A 32 -19.04 6.89 -21.18
CA HIS A 32 -18.17 8.04 -21.06
C HIS A 32 -17.12 8.09 -22.17
N LYS A 33 -16.44 6.98 -22.46
CA LYS A 33 -15.48 6.87 -23.57
C LYS A 33 -16.12 7.20 -24.92
N LYS A 34 -17.30 6.65 -25.21
CA LYS A 34 -18.08 6.97 -26.42
C LYS A 34 -18.37 8.48 -26.52
N ALA A 35 -18.90 9.09 -25.46
CA ALA A 35 -19.22 10.51 -25.44
C ALA A 35 -17.99 11.42 -25.61
N TRP A 36 -16.85 11.04 -25.02
CA TRP A 36 -15.57 11.73 -25.22
C TRP A 36 -15.09 11.65 -26.66
N LYS A 37 -15.04 10.43 -27.20
CA LYS A 37 -14.59 10.17 -28.58
C LYS A 37 -15.45 10.95 -29.57
N GLU A 38 -16.77 10.88 -29.42
CA GLU A 38 -17.70 11.60 -30.29
C GLU A 38 -17.54 13.12 -30.20
N MET A 39 -17.40 13.68 -28.99
CA MET A 39 -17.17 15.11 -28.82
C MET A 39 -15.86 15.56 -29.50
N PHE A 40 -14.75 14.86 -29.29
CA PHE A 40 -13.47 15.21 -29.91
C PHE A 40 -13.49 15.00 -31.42
N SER A 41 -14.14 13.96 -31.93
CA SER A 41 -14.34 13.77 -33.37
C SER A 41 -15.08 14.96 -33.98
N ARG A 42 -16.20 15.39 -33.38
CA ARG A 42 -16.96 16.58 -33.82
C ARG A 42 -16.08 17.85 -33.79
N PHE A 43 -15.21 17.99 -32.80
CA PHE A 43 -14.29 19.13 -32.70
C PHE A 43 -13.22 19.13 -33.81
N PHE A 44 -12.56 17.99 -34.04
CA PHE A 44 -11.49 17.87 -35.04
C PHE A 44 -12.01 17.96 -36.48
N GLU A 45 -13.19 17.41 -36.78
CA GLU A 45 -13.84 17.57 -38.08
C GLU A 45 -14.08 19.05 -38.41
N LYS A 46 -14.45 19.86 -37.41
CA LYS A 46 -14.73 21.29 -37.59
C LYS A 46 -13.47 22.15 -37.68
N GLN A 47 -12.36 21.73 -37.07
CA GLN A 47 -11.09 22.48 -37.04
C GLN A 47 -10.24 22.33 -38.32
N GLN A 48 -10.62 21.46 -39.27
CA GLN A 48 -9.82 21.12 -40.47
C GLN A 48 -8.37 20.66 -40.19
N GLY A 49 -8.04 20.32 -38.94
CA GLY A 49 -6.74 19.81 -38.52
C GLY A 49 -6.80 18.30 -38.39
N GLY A 50 -6.05 17.58 -39.23
CA GLY A 50 -5.98 16.10 -39.28
C GLY A 50 -5.38 15.44 -38.03
N HIS A 51 -5.86 15.78 -36.84
CA HIS A 51 -5.49 15.12 -35.60
C HIS A 51 -6.13 13.73 -35.54
N ALA A 52 -5.34 12.75 -35.10
CA ALA A 52 -5.83 11.40 -34.88
C ALA A 52 -6.98 11.41 -33.85
N PRO A 53 -8.00 10.55 -33.99
CA PRO A 53 -9.01 10.34 -32.96
C PRO A 53 -8.38 10.00 -31.61
N MET A 54 -9.15 10.17 -30.53
CA MET A 54 -8.76 9.73 -29.20
C MET A 54 -8.65 8.19 -29.16
N SER A 55 -7.49 7.67 -28.74
CA SER A 55 -7.29 6.23 -28.50
C SER A 55 -7.76 5.81 -27.10
N GLU A 56 -7.64 4.51 -26.79
CA GLU A 56 -7.92 4.00 -25.44
C GLU A 56 -6.83 4.43 -24.44
N GLU A 57 -5.57 4.42 -24.85
CA GLU A 57 -4.43 4.89 -24.05
C GLU A 57 -4.56 6.39 -23.73
N ASP A 58 -5.00 7.19 -24.72
CA ASP A 58 -5.27 8.62 -24.52
C ASP A 58 -6.31 8.85 -23.41
N TYR A 59 -7.38 8.05 -23.37
CA TYR A 59 -8.40 8.15 -22.35
C TYR A 59 -7.82 7.88 -20.95
N GLN A 60 -7.08 6.77 -20.80
CA GLN A 60 -6.48 6.38 -19.52
C GLN A 60 -5.50 7.44 -19.00
N GLN A 61 -4.64 7.97 -19.88
CA GLN A 61 -3.58 8.89 -19.48
C GLN A 61 -4.07 10.31 -19.22
N TYR A 62 -4.99 10.81 -20.05
CA TYR A 62 -5.33 12.24 -20.07
C TYR A 62 -6.70 12.57 -19.50
N ILE A 63 -7.65 11.63 -19.48
CA ILE A 63 -9.06 11.92 -19.17
C ILE A 63 -9.53 11.22 -17.90
N ASP A 64 -9.20 9.95 -17.74
CA ASP A 64 -9.78 9.09 -16.71
C ASP A 64 -9.55 9.63 -15.29
N GLY A 65 -10.58 9.54 -14.45
CA GLY A 65 -10.59 10.07 -13.08
C GLY A 65 -10.65 11.59 -12.92
N LYS A 66 -10.38 12.38 -13.97
CA LYS A 66 -10.33 13.85 -13.88
C LYS A 66 -11.71 14.52 -14.02
N PRO A 67 -11.91 15.69 -13.39
CA PRO A 67 -13.08 16.52 -13.66
C PRO A 67 -13.20 16.87 -15.15
N ARG A 68 -14.43 16.93 -15.66
CA ARG A 68 -14.76 17.09 -17.09
C ARG A 68 -13.91 18.13 -17.83
N TYR A 69 -13.87 19.37 -17.36
CA TYR A 69 -13.13 20.43 -18.05
C TYR A 69 -11.61 20.26 -17.97
N GLN A 70 -11.11 19.67 -16.89
CA GLN A 70 -9.70 19.31 -16.77
C GLN A 70 -9.33 18.15 -17.71
N GLY A 71 -10.24 17.19 -17.94
CA GLY A 71 -10.08 16.15 -18.96
C GLY A 71 -9.96 16.74 -20.37
N VAL A 72 -10.84 17.68 -20.74
CA VAL A 72 -10.74 18.41 -22.02
C VAL A 72 -9.38 19.11 -22.13
N LYS A 73 -9.02 19.89 -21.10
CA LYS A 73 -7.76 20.65 -21.06
C LYS A 73 -6.54 19.73 -21.22
N SER A 74 -6.51 18.64 -20.47
CA SER A 74 -5.40 17.69 -20.44
C SER A 74 -5.21 17.00 -21.78
N PHE A 75 -6.29 16.58 -22.43
CA PHE A 75 -6.22 15.92 -23.74
C PHE A 75 -5.85 16.91 -24.87
N LEU A 76 -6.43 18.11 -24.89
CA LEU A 76 -6.04 19.12 -25.89
C LEU A 76 -4.56 19.52 -25.74
N ALA A 77 -4.08 19.65 -24.51
CA ALA A 77 -2.67 19.94 -24.25
C ALA A 77 -1.73 18.84 -24.75
N SER A 78 -2.11 17.56 -24.67
CA SER A 78 -1.29 16.45 -25.21
C SER A 78 -1.18 16.50 -26.74
N ARG A 79 -2.13 17.17 -27.41
CA ARG A 79 -2.10 17.44 -28.86
C ARG A 79 -1.54 18.83 -29.22
N GLY A 80 -0.96 19.55 -28.25
CA GLY A 80 -0.37 20.88 -28.45
C GLY A 80 -1.39 22.00 -28.68
N ILE A 81 -2.68 21.75 -28.45
CA ILE A 81 -3.75 22.71 -28.69
C ILE A 81 -3.97 23.56 -27.44
N LYS A 82 -3.79 24.87 -27.58
CA LYS A 82 -4.13 25.86 -26.54
C LYS A 82 -5.50 26.46 -26.84
N MET A 83 -6.40 26.36 -25.87
CA MET A 83 -7.76 26.87 -25.98
C MET A 83 -8.12 27.67 -24.71
N PRO A 84 -8.88 28.77 -24.81
CA PRO A 84 -9.40 29.46 -23.65
C PRO A 84 -10.22 28.53 -22.76
N PHE A 85 -10.09 28.67 -21.44
CA PHE A 85 -10.81 27.80 -20.50
C PHE A 85 -12.33 27.98 -20.61
N GLY A 86 -12.81 29.21 -20.77
CA GLY A 86 -14.24 29.54 -20.84
C GLY A 86 -14.91 29.57 -19.47
N ASP A 87 -16.24 29.68 -19.49
CA ASP A 87 -17.10 29.64 -18.32
C ASP A 87 -17.87 28.30 -18.28
N PRO A 88 -18.00 27.62 -17.12
CA PRO A 88 -18.81 26.40 -17.00
C PRO A 88 -20.25 26.53 -17.52
N ASN A 89 -20.82 27.74 -17.52
CA ASN A 89 -22.15 28.06 -18.04
C ASN A 89 -22.18 28.35 -19.56
N ASP A 90 -21.03 28.26 -20.25
CA ASP A 90 -20.96 28.40 -21.71
C ASP A 90 -21.93 27.42 -22.38
N ALA A 91 -22.63 27.89 -23.42
CA ALA A 91 -23.43 27.00 -24.26
C ALA A 91 -22.53 25.93 -24.92
N PRO A 92 -23.03 24.70 -25.15
CA PRO A 92 -22.29 23.67 -25.88
C PRO A 92 -21.76 24.20 -27.21
N GLY A 93 -20.46 24.07 -27.43
CA GLY A 93 -19.79 24.70 -28.57
C GLY A 93 -18.31 24.32 -28.67
N PHE A 94 -17.61 24.92 -29.63
CA PHE A 94 -16.22 24.57 -29.98
C PHE A 94 -15.22 25.71 -29.69
N GLY A 95 -15.64 26.75 -28.97
CA GLY A 95 -14.85 27.96 -28.73
C GLY A 95 -14.01 27.95 -27.46
N THR A 96 -14.39 27.15 -26.46
CA THR A 96 -13.74 27.08 -25.14
C THR A 96 -13.68 25.64 -24.63
N ILE A 97 -12.80 25.39 -23.66
CA ILE A 97 -12.69 24.10 -22.97
C ILE A 97 -14.02 23.74 -22.28
N CYS A 98 -14.67 24.72 -21.64
CA CYS A 98 -15.96 24.51 -20.99
C CYS A 98 -17.07 24.18 -22.00
N ALA A 99 -17.15 24.89 -23.13
CA ALA A 99 -18.13 24.63 -24.17
C ALA A 99 -17.99 23.22 -24.78
N LEU A 100 -16.77 22.73 -25.00
CA LEU A 100 -16.51 21.35 -25.45
C LEU A 100 -16.93 20.32 -24.40
N GLY A 101 -16.60 20.57 -23.13
CA GLY A 101 -17.07 19.74 -22.02
C GLY A 101 -18.60 19.67 -21.98
N ASN A 102 -19.28 20.77 -22.28
CA ASN A 102 -20.74 20.83 -22.29
C ASN A 102 -21.34 20.06 -23.48
N ILE A 103 -20.68 20.00 -24.65
CA ILE A 103 -21.04 19.06 -25.74
C ILE A 103 -20.94 17.62 -25.26
N LYS A 104 -19.83 17.23 -24.62
CA LYS A 104 -19.65 15.86 -24.11
C LYS A 104 -20.76 15.49 -23.14
N ASN A 105 -21.20 16.43 -22.30
CA ASN A 105 -22.28 16.20 -21.36
C ASN A 105 -23.62 15.95 -22.05
N GLN A 106 -23.92 16.73 -23.08
CA GLN A 106 -25.12 16.56 -23.88
C GLN A 106 -25.13 15.17 -24.54
N VAL A 107 -24.06 14.80 -25.25
CA VAL A 107 -23.92 13.49 -25.89
C VAL A 107 -24.06 12.36 -24.87
N PHE A 108 -23.43 12.49 -23.71
CA PHE A 108 -23.54 11.49 -22.65
C PHE A 108 -24.99 11.31 -22.18
N ASN A 109 -25.70 12.41 -21.93
CA ASN A 109 -27.09 12.37 -21.47
C ASN A 109 -28.01 11.75 -22.52
N GLU A 110 -27.81 12.09 -23.80
CA GLU A 110 -28.56 11.49 -24.92
C GLU A 110 -28.36 9.96 -24.98
N ILE A 111 -27.13 9.48 -24.77
CA ILE A 111 -26.85 8.03 -24.75
C ILE A 111 -27.53 7.36 -23.54
N VAL A 112 -27.45 7.95 -22.35
CA VAL A 112 -28.09 7.40 -21.13
C VAL A 112 -29.61 7.38 -21.25
N ASP A 113 -30.22 8.42 -21.81
CA ASP A 113 -31.68 8.49 -21.98
C ASP A 113 -32.19 7.47 -23.02
N ARG A 114 -31.38 7.16 -24.04
CA ARG A 114 -31.72 6.21 -25.10
C ARG A 114 -31.45 4.76 -24.69
N ASP A 115 -30.28 4.49 -24.12
CA ASP A 115 -29.76 3.14 -23.94
C ASP A 115 -29.87 2.64 -22.48
N GLY A 116 -30.17 3.54 -21.53
CA GLY A 116 -30.20 3.23 -20.10
C GLY A 116 -28.81 3.11 -19.48
N VAL A 117 -28.75 2.43 -18.33
CA VAL A 117 -27.52 2.20 -17.56
C VAL A 117 -27.43 0.72 -17.19
N GLU A 118 -26.36 0.06 -17.64
CA GLU A 118 -26.05 -1.31 -17.23
C GLU A 118 -25.31 -1.32 -15.88
N LEU A 119 -25.70 -2.26 -15.01
CA LEU A 119 -25.10 -2.48 -13.70
C LEU A 119 -24.16 -3.69 -13.72
N TYR A 120 -23.22 -3.72 -12.79
CA TYR A 120 -22.49 -4.93 -12.44
C TYR A 120 -23.32 -5.75 -11.44
N GLU A 121 -23.74 -6.96 -11.84
CA GLU A 121 -24.65 -7.80 -11.04
C GLU A 121 -24.02 -8.25 -9.73
N ASP A 122 -22.74 -8.62 -9.74
CA ASP A 122 -21.95 -9.00 -8.57
C ASP A 122 -21.87 -7.85 -7.56
N ALA A 123 -21.53 -6.64 -8.02
CA ALA A 123 -21.47 -5.46 -7.17
C ALA A 123 -22.83 -5.15 -6.52
N LEU A 124 -23.92 -5.26 -7.29
CA LEU A 124 -25.28 -5.02 -6.78
C LEU A 124 -25.69 -6.06 -5.74
N GLN A 125 -25.39 -7.34 -5.98
CA GLN A 125 -25.68 -8.43 -5.06
C GLN A 125 -24.98 -8.23 -3.71
N TRP A 126 -23.68 -7.93 -3.74
CA TRP A 126 -22.87 -7.74 -2.53
C TRP A 126 -23.19 -6.44 -1.80
N LEU A 127 -23.45 -5.35 -2.52
CA LEU A 127 -23.93 -4.10 -1.93
C LEU A 127 -25.22 -4.33 -1.12
N LYS A 128 -26.20 -5.05 -1.69
CA LYS A 128 -27.44 -5.41 -0.98
C LYS A 128 -27.17 -6.31 0.23
N LYS A 129 -26.27 -7.29 0.10
CA LYS A 129 -25.88 -8.19 1.20
C LYS A 129 -25.28 -7.40 2.37
N TRP A 130 -24.33 -6.51 2.11
CA TRP A 130 -23.68 -5.68 3.13
C TRP A 130 -24.64 -4.69 3.78
N ARG A 131 -25.55 -4.08 3.01
CA ARG A 131 -26.63 -3.23 3.56
C ARG A 131 -27.60 -4.00 4.44
N GLY A 132 -27.95 -5.24 4.05
CA GLY A 132 -28.75 -6.14 4.87
C GLY A 132 -28.12 -6.45 6.24
N LYS A 133 -26.81 -6.22 6.39
CA LYS A 133 -26.04 -6.35 7.63
C LYS A 133 -25.82 -5.02 8.37
N GLY A 134 -26.45 -3.94 7.92
CA GLY A 134 -26.39 -2.63 8.56
C GLY A 134 -25.14 -1.80 8.24
N LEU A 135 -24.32 -2.22 7.28
CA LEU A 135 -23.19 -1.40 6.82
C LEU A 135 -23.71 -0.18 6.04
N LYS A 136 -23.22 1.00 6.41
CA LYS A 136 -23.52 2.26 5.73
C LYS A 136 -22.82 2.31 4.39
N THR A 137 -23.49 2.83 3.37
CA THR A 137 -22.97 2.85 2.01
C THR A 137 -23.03 4.25 1.42
N ALA A 138 -21.97 4.64 0.71
CA ALA A 138 -21.89 5.89 -0.05
C ALA A 138 -21.56 5.60 -1.51
N ILE A 139 -22.08 6.45 -2.40
CA ILE A 139 -21.69 6.48 -3.81
C ILE A 139 -20.94 7.77 -4.12
N VAL A 140 -19.82 7.64 -4.81
CA VAL A 140 -18.99 8.77 -5.22
C VAL A 140 -18.77 8.79 -6.73
N SER A 141 -18.58 9.98 -7.31
CA SER A 141 -18.18 10.12 -8.71
C SER A 141 -17.64 11.52 -8.99
N SER A 142 -16.60 11.64 -9.83
CA SER A 142 -16.14 12.94 -10.34
C SER A 142 -17.15 13.60 -11.30
N SER A 143 -18.20 12.89 -11.71
CA SER A 143 -19.21 13.35 -12.67
C SER A 143 -20.36 14.09 -12.00
N LYS A 144 -20.83 15.19 -12.62
CA LYS A 144 -22.09 15.86 -12.25
C LYS A 144 -23.35 15.04 -12.58
N ASN A 145 -23.20 13.87 -13.23
CA ASN A 145 -24.32 13.04 -13.68
C ASN A 145 -24.63 11.87 -12.74
N CYS A 146 -23.93 11.74 -11.60
CA CYS A 146 -24.09 10.62 -10.68
C CYS A 146 -25.55 10.39 -10.29
N LYS A 147 -26.26 11.44 -9.84
CA LYS A 147 -27.68 11.37 -9.48
C LYS A 147 -28.54 10.78 -10.62
N LYS A 148 -28.37 11.28 -11.84
CA LYS A 148 -29.13 10.82 -13.00
C LYS A 148 -28.88 9.33 -13.26
N ILE A 149 -27.62 8.90 -13.20
CA ILE A 149 -27.23 7.51 -13.44
C ILE A 149 -27.90 6.57 -12.41
N ILE A 150 -27.80 6.88 -11.12
CA ILE A 150 -28.37 6.02 -10.06
C ILE A 150 -29.91 6.02 -10.06
N ASP A 151 -30.54 7.13 -10.45
CA ASP A 151 -32.00 7.22 -10.60
C ASP A 151 -32.48 6.38 -11.80
N THR A 152 -31.82 6.52 -12.96
CA THR A 152 -32.12 5.72 -14.16
C THR A 152 -31.91 4.22 -13.92
N ALA A 153 -30.89 3.87 -13.13
CA ALA A 153 -30.61 2.48 -12.77
C ALA A 153 -31.50 1.94 -11.63
N GLY A 154 -32.28 2.79 -10.95
CA GLY A 154 -33.16 2.38 -9.85
C GLY A 154 -32.43 1.91 -8.59
N ILE A 155 -31.24 2.47 -8.32
CA ILE A 155 -30.39 2.06 -7.18
C ILE A 155 -30.14 3.16 -6.15
N THR A 156 -30.86 4.28 -6.23
CA THR A 156 -30.71 5.43 -5.31
C THR A 156 -30.85 5.03 -3.84
N ASP A 157 -31.78 4.12 -3.51
CA ASP A 157 -32.04 3.68 -2.12
C ASP A 157 -30.95 2.75 -1.54
N LEU A 158 -29.96 2.38 -2.36
CA LEU A 158 -28.81 1.58 -1.93
C LEU A 158 -27.66 2.42 -1.37
N PHE A 159 -27.82 3.74 -1.25
CA PHE A 159 -26.78 4.62 -0.72
C PHE A 159 -27.36 5.61 0.28
N ASP A 160 -26.75 5.67 1.46
CA ASP A 160 -27.16 6.60 2.52
C ASP A 160 -26.64 8.03 2.24
N THR A 161 -25.62 8.16 1.39
CA THR A 161 -25.13 9.46 0.91
C THR A 161 -24.54 9.36 -0.50
N ARG A 162 -24.53 10.52 -1.19
CA ARG A 162 -23.88 10.73 -2.49
C ARG A 162 -22.92 11.91 -2.39
N VAL A 163 -21.70 11.73 -2.92
CA VAL A 163 -20.75 12.83 -3.13
C VAL A 163 -20.30 12.80 -4.59
N ASP A 164 -20.88 13.70 -5.40
CA ASP A 164 -20.65 13.74 -6.84
C ASP A 164 -20.05 15.08 -7.29
N GLY A 165 -19.83 15.24 -8.59
CA GLY A 165 -19.24 16.46 -9.14
C GLY A 165 -20.04 17.75 -8.89
N LEU A 166 -21.33 17.68 -8.51
CA LEU A 166 -22.10 18.86 -8.08
C LEU A 166 -21.74 19.22 -6.64
N VAL A 167 -21.69 18.22 -5.76
CA VAL A 167 -21.26 18.40 -4.37
C VAL A 167 -19.81 18.91 -4.30
N SER A 168 -18.93 18.40 -5.16
CA SER A 168 -17.54 18.88 -5.23
C SER A 168 -17.45 20.35 -5.62
N GLU A 169 -18.28 20.82 -6.55
CA GLU A 169 -18.32 22.23 -6.95
C GLU A 169 -18.89 23.12 -5.84
N GLU A 170 -19.99 22.68 -5.19
CA GLU A 170 -20.62 23.40 -4.09
C GLU A 170 -19.65 23.61 -2.91
N LEU A 171 -18.88 22.58 -2.55
CA LEU A 171 -17.99 22.59 -1.39
C LEU A 171 -16.53 22.93 -1.74
N GLY A 172 -16.21 23.15 -3.01
CA GLY A 172 -14.84 23.41 -3.46
C GLY A 172 -13.88 22.23 -3.23
N LEU A 173 -14.37 20.99 -3.28
CA LEU A 173 -13.57 19.79 -3.07
C LEU A 173 -12.62 19.57 -4.26
N LYS A 174 -11.39 19.15 -3.95
CA LYS A 174 -10.47 18.70 -4.99
C LYS A 174 -10.91 17.35 -5.55
N GLY A 175 -10.70 17.16 -6.85
CA GLY A 175 -10.97 15.89 -7.51
C GLY A 175 -9.86 14.87 -7.25
N LYS A 176 -10.13 13.60 -7.54
CA LYS A 176 -9.13 12.51 -7.52
C LYS A 176 -7.88 12.94 -8.33
N PRO A 177 -6.65 12.69 -7.84
CA PRO A 177 -6.28 11.80 -6.74
C PRO A 177 -6.30 12.42 -5.33
N ASP A 178 -6.77 13.66 -5.15
CA ASP A 178 -7.00 14.19 -3.81
C ASP A 178 -8.18 13.43 -3.13
N PRO A 179 -8.13 13.19 -1.81
CA PRO A 179 -9.07 12.32 -1.11
C PRO A 179 -10.42 12.97 -0.76
N ASP A 180 -10.61 14.26 -1.09
CA ASP A 180 -11.69 15.11 -0.58
C ASP A 180 -13.09 14.50 -0.80
N ILE A 181 -13.37 13.93 -1.97
CA ILE A 181 -14.68 13.30 -2.26
C ILE A 181 -14.93 12.09 -1.35
N PHE A 182 -13.93 11.22 -1.17
CA PHE A 182 -14.07 10.04 -0.31
C PHE A 182 -14.17 10.42 1.17
N THR A 183 -13.32 11.34 1.63
CA THR A 183 -13.32 11.79 3.03
C THR A 183 -14.59 12.55 3.38
N GLU A 184 -15.16 13.33 2.45
CA GLU A 184 -16.48 13.95 2.60
C GLU A 184 -17.59 12.90 2.67
N ALA A 185 -17.52 11.83 1.87
CA ALA A 185 -18.48 10.73 1.94
C ALA A 185 -18.44 10.04 3.31
N ALA A 186 -17.23 9.71 3.82
CA ALA A 186 -17.06 9.15 5.16
C ALA A 186 -17.61 10.09 6.25
N ARG A 187 -17.32 11.39 6.16
CA ARG A 187 -17.82 12.41 7.09
C ARG A 187 -19.35 12.46 7.12
N ARG A 188 -20.02 12.44 5.95
CA ARG A 188 -21.49 12.43 5.85
C ARG A 188 -22.11 11.17 6.46
N LEU A 189 -21.40 10.04 6.43
CA LEU A 189 -21.82 8.80 7.06
C LEU A 189 -21.53 8.75 8.57
N ASN A 190 -20.86 9.76 9.14
CA ASN A 190 -20.29 9.73 10.48
C ASN A 190 -19.37 8.50 10.67
N ALA A 191 -18.54 8.25 9.67
CA ALA A 191 -17.59 7.14 9.61
C ALA A 191 -16.15 7.69 9.61
N ARG A 192 -15.22 6.92 10.16
CA ARG A 192 -13.80 7.26 10.13
C ARG A 192 -13.14 6.67 8.88
N PRO A 193 -12.29 7.42 8.16
CA PRO A 193 -11.57 6.89 7.00
C PRO A 193 -10.81 5.60 7.33
N GLU A 194 -10.09 5.56 8.45
CA GLU A 194 -9.31 4.38 8.88
C GLU A 194 -10.17 3.14 9.19
N ASN A 195 -11.49 3.30 9.32
CA ASN A 195 -12.47 2.24 9.50
C ASN A 195 -13.38 2.04 8.27
N SER A 196 -13.07 2.65 7.13
CA SER A 196 -13.94 2.61 5.95
C SER A 196 -13.25 1.91 4.78
N VAL A 197 -14.06 1.27 3.93
CA VAL A 197 -13.62 0.60 2.71
C VAL A 197 -13.94 1.48 1.49
N VAL A 198 -12.98 1.66 0.59
CA VAL A 198 -13.16 2.32 -0.72
C VAL A 198 -13.09 1.28 -1.82
N PHE A 199 -14.02 1.33 -2.78
CA PHE A 199 -14.02 0.50 -3.99
C PHE A 199 -13.84 1.39 -5.23
N GLU A 200 -12.83 1.08 -6.05
CA GLU A 200 -12.45 1.90 -7.20
C GLU A 200 -11.83 1.08 -8.34
N ASP A 201 -12.11 1.42 -9.60
CA ASP A 201 -11.55 0.77 -10.80
C ASP A 201 -10.38 1.55 -11.47
N ALA A 202 -10.12 2.78 -11.03
CA ALA A 202 -9.13 3.70 -11.60
C ALA A 202 -7.96 4.04 -10.66
N ILE A 203 -6.77 4.20 -11.25
CA ILE A 203 -5.51 4.57 -10.56
C ILE A 203 -5.69 5.81 -9.67
N SER A 204 -6.30 6.87 -10.21
CA SER A 204 -6.47 8.12 -9.46
C SER A 204 -7.37 7.96 -8.22
N GLY A 205 -8.35 7.05 -8.25
CA GLY A 205 -9.22 6.86 -7.10
C GLY A 205 -8.62 5.96 -6.03
N VAL A 206 -7.83 4.94 -6.39
CA VAL A 206 -7.09 4.16 -5.38
C VAL A 206 -6.01 5.03 -4.70
N GLN A 207 -5.38 5.92 -5.46
CA GLN A 207 -4.48 6.96 -4.90
C GLN A 207 -5.22 7.89 -3.93
N ALA A 208 -6.45 8.29 -4.26
CA ALA A 208 -7.29 9.10 -3.39
C ALA A 208 -7.70 8.33 -2.12
N GLY A 209 -8.05 7.05 -2.23
CA GLY A 209 -8.28 6.18 -1.06
C GLY A 209 -7.08 6.12 -0.12
N GLN A 210 -5.87 5.91 -0.65
CA GLN A 210 -4.65 5.89 0.17
C GLN A 210 -4.34 7.26 0.79
N SER A 211 -4.47 8.34 0.01
CA SER A 211 -4.23 9.71 0.48
C SER A 211 -5.24 10.15 1.55
N GLY A 212 -6.42 9.53 1.56
CA GLY A 212 -7.45 9.71 2.58
C GLY A 212 -7.25 8.84 3.81
N PHE A 213 -6.21 8.00 3.82
CA PHE A 213 -5.91 7.02 4.87
C PHE A 213 -7.07 6.07 5.16
N PHE A 214 -7.74 5.61 4.10
CA PHE A 214 -8.83 4.67 4.22
C PHE A 214 -8.35 3.30 4.74
N GLY A 215 -9.17 2.67 5.59
CA GLY A 215 -8.85 1.40 6.24
C GLY A 215 -8.67 0.25 5.25
N LEU A 216 -9.39 0.26 4.13
CA LEU A 216 -9.16 -0.66 3.01
C LEU A 216 -9.48 0.02 1.68
N VAL A 217 -8.57 -0.05 0.71
CA VAL A 217 -8.74 0.44 -0.65
C VAL A 217 -8.75 -0.76 -1.60
N VAL A 218 -9.91 -1.07 -2.13
CA VAL A 218 -10.17 -2.21 -3.02
C VAL A 218 -10.14 -1.71 -4.46
N GLY A 219 -9.17 -2.19 -5.23
CA GLY A 219 -9.16 -2.09 -6.68
C GLY A 219 -10.16 -3.07 -7.28
N VAL A 220 -11.06 -2.61 -8.14
CA VAL A 220 -12.01 -3.47 -8.87
C VAL A 220 -11.50 -3.60 -10.30
N ASN A 221 -10.91 -4.76 -10.63
CA ASN A 221 -10.31 -5.00 -11.94
C ASN A 221 -11.38 -5.29 -12.99
N ARG A 222 -11.93 -4.24 -13.61
CA ARG A 222 -12.85 -4.40 -14.74
C ARG A 222 -12.19 -4.27 -16.11
N PHE A 223 -10.90 -3.90 -16.15
CA PHE A 223 -10.22 -3.45 -17.36
C PHE A 223 -8.80 -4.01 -17.52
N ASP A 224 -8.53 -5.17 -16.92
CA ASP A 224 -7.24 -5.85 -16.96
C ASP A 224 -6.07 -4.95 -16.50
N ASN A 225 -6.31 -4.20 -15.42
CA ASN A 225 -5.40 -3.21 -14.84
C ASN A 225 -4.99 -3.55 -13.40
N ARG A 226 -5.04 -4.83 -13.02
CA ARG A 226 -4.74 -5.31 -11.66
C ARG A 226 -3.43 -4.79 -11.11
N GLU A 227 -2.34 -5.00 -11.84
CA GLU A 227 -0.99 -4.61 -11.43
C GLU A 227 -0.91 -3.09 -11.21
N ALA A 228 -1.43 -2.32 -12.17
CA ALA A 228 -1.43 -0.86 -12.08
C ALA A 228 -2.24 -0.34 -10.88
N LEU A 229 -3.36 -0.98 -10.51
CA LEU A 229 -4.13 -0.60 -9.32
C LEU A 229 -3.35 -0.86 -8.04
N LEU A 230 -2.74 -2.04 -7.89
CA LEU A 230 -1.93 -2.42 -6.73
C LEU A 230 -0.71 -1.49 -6.56
N GLU A 231 0.04 -1.26 -7.64
CA GLU A 231 1.21 -0.38 -7.63
C GLU A 231 0.89 1.07 -7.24
N ASN A 232 -0.35 1.51 -7.46
CA ASN A 232 -0.76 2.89 -7.22
C ASN A 232 -1.62 3.11 -5.97
N GLY A 233 -1.88 2.07 -5.17
CA GLY A 233 -2.52 2.24 -3.87
C GLY A 233 -3.73 1.36 -3.59
N ALA A 234 -4.11 0.43 -4.46
CA ALA A 234 -5.04 -0.61 -4.04
C ALA A 234 -4.33 -1.52 -3.03
N ASP A 235 -4.93 -1.75 -1.85
CA ASP A 235 -4.40 -2.73 -0.90
C ASP A 235 -4.65 -4.16 -1.40
N ILE A 236 -5.82 -4.38 -2.02
CA ILE A 236 -6.19 -5.61 -2.72
C ILE A 236 -6.85 -5.26 -4.04
N CYS A 237 -6.84 -6.21 -4.96
CA CYS A 237 -7.53 -6.09 -6.24
C CYS A 237 -8.40 -7.32 -6.47
N ILE A 238 -9.65 -7.11 -6.85
CA ILE A 238 -10.67 -8.16 -7.05
C ILE A 238 -11.20 -8.13 -8.48
N GLU A 239 -11.48 -9.31 -9.05
CA GLU A 239 -12.22 -9.40 -10.31
C GLU A 239 -13.72 -9.39 -10.07
N ASP A 240 -14.14 -10.01 -8.95
CA ASP A 240 -15.52 -10.15 -8.52
C ASP A 240 -15.68 -9.83 -7.02
N PHE A 241 -16.82 -9.23 -6.67
CA PHE A 241 -17.11 -8.87 -5.27
C PHE A 241 -17.18 -10.07 -4.31
N SER A 242 -17.34 -11.30 -4.82
CA SER A 242 -17.28 -12.53 -4.01
C SER A 242 -15.90 -12.91 -3.49
N GLU A 243 -14.84 -12.30 -4.03
CA GLU A 243 -13.48 -12.46 -3.50
C GLU A 243 -13.28 -11.72 -2.17
N LEU A 244 -14.18 -10.80 -1.82
CA LEU A 244 -14.08 -9.99 -0.61
C LEU A 244 -15.10 -10.42 0.45
N ASP A 245 -14.60 -11.12 1.47
CA ASP A 245 -15.41 -11.47 2.64
C ASP A 245 -15.11 -10.55 3.83
N LEU A 246 -15.86 -9.46 3.93
CA LEU A 246 -15.79 -8.52 5.06
C LEU A 246 -16.28 -9.11 6.40
N GLU A 247 -16.73 -10.37 6.43
CA GLU A 247 -17.09 -11.08 7.66
C GLU A 247 -15.96 -11.98 8.15
N ASN A 248 -14.95 -12.24 7.32
CA ASN A 248 -13.77 -12.98 7.72
C ASN A 248 -12.96 -12.14 8.72
N GLN A 249 -12.97 -12.56 9.98
CA GLN A 249 -12.29 -11.86 11.07
C GLN A 249 -10.77 -11.75 10.87
N GLU A 250 -10.14 -12.74 10.24
CA GLU A 250 -8.71 -12.72 9.93
C GLU A 250 -8.41 -11.62 8.92
N MET A 251 -9.15 -11.59 7.80
CA MET A 251 -9.03 -10.54 6.78
C MET A 251 -9.30 -9.15 7.35
N VAL A 252 -10.33 -9.02 8.20
CA VAL A 252 -10.64 -7.74 8.83
C VAL A 252 -9.55 -7.34 9.83
N GLU A 253 -8.92 -8.26 10.55
CA GLU A 253 -7.75 -7.94 11.38
C GLU A 253 -6.58 -7.45 10.54
N ASP A 254 -6.28 -8.06 9.40
CA ASP A 254 -5.14 -7.68 8.56
C ASP A 254 -5.19 -6.21 8.12
N PHE A 255 -6.37 -5.69 7.79
CA PHE A 255 -6.53 -4.31 7.30
C PHE A 255 -6.93 -3.30 8.38
N PHE A 256 -7.59 -3.76 9.45
CA PHE A 256 -8.15 -2.91 10.50
C PHE A 256 -7.52 -3.18 11.88
N SER A 257 -6.32 -3.77 11.89
CA SER A 257 -5.55 -4.07 13.11
C SER A 257 -5.40 -2.83 14.00
N ARG A 258 -5.45 -3.08 15.31
CA ARG A 258 -5.17 -2.08 16.35
C ARG A 258 -3.85 -2.35 17.07
N GLN A 259 -2.96 -3.15 16.48
CA GLN A 259 -1.61 -3.41 16.98
C GLN A 259 -0.78 -2.12 16.87
N GLY A 260 -0.75 -1.34 17.95
CA GLY A 260 -0.12 -0.03 17.99
C GLY A 260 -1.07 1.14 17.71
N LYS A 261 -0.61 2.36 17.95
CA LYS A 261 -1.41 3.57 17.72
C LYS A 261 -1.23 4.07 16.28
N PRO A 262 -2.29 4.14 15.46
CA PRO A 262 -2.15 4.60 14.08
C PRO A 262 -1.55 6.01 14.04
N ILE A 263 -0.60 6.23 13.14
CA ILE A 263 0.01 7.55 12.93
C ILE A 263 -0.90 8.46 12.11
N PHE A 264 -1.46 7.92 11.04
CA PHE A 264 -2.41 8.62 10.19
C PHE A 264 -3.85 8.20 10.51
N PRO A 265 -4.85 9.06 10.24
CA PRO A 265 -4.72 10.44 9.74
C PRO A 265 -4.32 11.48 10.81
N GLY A 266 -4.40 11.15 12.11
CA GLY A 266 -4.56 12.18 13.16
C GLY A 266 -3.53 12.25 14.29
N ASN A 267 -2.47 11.44 14.31
CA ASN A 267 -1.60 11.35 15.48
C ASN A 267 -0.56 12.49 15.52
N LYS A 268 -0.95 13.64 16.08
CA LYS A 268 -0.04 14.79 16.21
C LYS A 268 1.11 14.54 17.19
N LYS A 269 0.90 13.72 18.22
CA LYS A 269 1.85 13.50 19.31
C LYS A 269 3.20 12.96 18.85
N ILE A 270 3.22 12.08 17.85
CA ILE A 270 4.49 11.60 17.31
C ILE A 270 5.24 12.72 16.59
N PHE A 271 4.55 13.51 15.76
CA PHE A 271 5.19 14.62 15.04
C PHE A 271 5.67 15.71 15.99
N ASP A 272 4.91 16.04 17.06
CA ASP A 272 5.34 16.99 18.10
C ASP A 272 6.62 16.52 18.83
N LEU A 273 6.83 15.21 18.92
CA LEU A 273 8.02 14.61 19.51
C LEU A 273 9.21 14.68 18.55
N LEU A 274 8.97 14.36 17.27
CA LEU A 274 9.98 14.36 16.22
C LEU A 274 10.36 15.77 15.77
N ASP A 275 9.53 16.78 16.04
CA ASP A 275 9.86 18.19 15.86
C ASP A 275 10.97 18.65 16.83
N LYS A 276 11.03 18.05 18.02
CA LYS A 276 11.97 18.41 19.10
C LYS A 276 13.25 17.58 19.12
N ARG A 277 13.19 16.35 18.61
CA ARG A 277 14.31 15.39 18.63
C ARG A 277 14.50 14.82 17.24
N LYS A 278 15.71 14.96 16.72
CA LYS A 278 16.08 14.53 15.38
C LYS A 278 16.01 13.00 15.25
N PRO A 279 15.22 12.46 14.30
CA PRO A 279 15.19 11.03 14.04
C PRO A 279 16.55 10.45 13.61
N ALA A 280 16.89 9.28 14.14
CA ALA A 280 17.76 8.30 13.51
C ALA A 280 16.88 7.11 13.10
N ILE A 281 16.75 6.85 11.80
CA ILE A 281 15.70 6.01 11.23
C ILE A 281 16.29 4.65 10.85
N PHE A 282 15.72 3.58 11.37
CA PHE A 282 16.05 2.19 11.10
C PHE A 282 14.82 1.53 10.47
N LEU A 283 15.04 0.79 9.40
CA LEU A 283 13.98 0.32 8.51
C LEU A 283 14.20 -1.15 8.22
N ASP A 284 13.18 -1.98 8.40
CA ASP A 284 13.14 -3.23 7.64
C ASP A 284 12.93 -2.94 6.13
N TYR A 285 13.12 -3.95 5.30
CA TYR A 285 13.02 -3.85 3.84
C TYR A 285 11.71 -4.44 3.32
N ASP A 286 11.49 -5.74 3.50
CA ASP A 286 10.34 -6.45 2.97
C ASP A 286 9.09 -6.13 3.80
N GLY A 287 7.94 -5.90 3.18
CA GLY A 287 6.71 -5.50 3.90
C GLY A 287 6.73 -4.08 4.49
N THR A 288 7.91 -3.46 4.65
CA THR A 288 8.08 -2.11 5.17
C THR A 288 8.36 -1.08 4.07
N LEU A 289 9.39 -1.30 3.25
CA LEU A 289 9.77 -0.40 2.15
C LEU A 289 9.23 -0.87 0.80
N THR A 290 9.03 -2.19 0.67
CA THR A 290 8.45 -2.84 -0.50
C THR A 290 7.25 -3.68 -0.06
N PRO A 291 6.19 -3.81 -0.88
CA PRO A 291 5.13 -4.76 -0.59
C PRO A 291 5.69 -6.18 -0.44
N ILE A 292 5.04 -7.02 0.38
CA ILE A 292 5.35 -8.44 0.43
C ILE A 292 5.03 -9.05 -0.93
N VAL A 293 6.03 -9.64 -1.57
CA VAL A 293 5.91 -10.30 -2.87
C VAL A 293 6.18 -11.80 -2.76
N PRO A 294 5.63 -12.63 -3.66
CA PRO A 294 5.85 -14.07 -3.62
C PRO A 294 7.32 -14.50 -3.82
N LYS A 295 8.10 -13.69 -4.56
CA LYS A 295 9.50 -13.96 -4.86
C LYS A 295 10.39 -12.83 -4.34
N PRO A 296 11.47 -13.14 -3.59
CA PRO A 296 12.34 -12.11 -3.03
C PRO A 296 12.94 -11.13 -4.06
N GLU A 297 13.24 -11.58 -5.27
CA GLU A 297 13.79 -10.75 -6.35
C GLU A 297 12.80 -9.70 -6.90
N ASP A 298 11.50 -9.92 -6.71
CA ASP A 298 10.43 -9.01 -7.15
C ASP A 298 10.18 -7.88 -6.13
N ALA A 299 10.85 -7.91 -4.98
CA ALA A 299 10.73 -6.91 -3.92
C ALA A 299 11.51 -5.64 -4.30
N ILE A 300 11.12 -5.02 -5.42
CA ILE A 300 11.79 -3.86 -5.99
C ILE A 300 11.24 -2.60 -5.36
N LEU A 301 12.17 -1.73 -4.93
CA LEU A 301 11.80 -0.43 -4.39
C LEU A 301 11.16 0.45 -5.47
N SER A 302 9.94 0.92 -5.21
CA SER A 302 9.28 1.85 -6.13
C SER A 302 10.12 3.11 -6.33
N LYS A 303 10.07 3.69 -7.54
CA LYS A 303 10.79 4.93 -7.85
C LYS A 303 10.50 6.04 -6.85
N ALA A 304 9.23 6.19 -6.46
CA ALA A 304 8.80 7.19 -5.49
C ALA A 304 9.38 6.94 -4.09
N MET A 305 9.40 5.69 -3.61
CA MET A 305 10.01 5.35 -2.32
C MET A 305 11.53 5.58 -2.36
N LYS A 306 12.21 5.16 -3.43
CA LYS A 306 13.66 5.38 -3.61
C LYS A 306 14.04 6.85 -3.60
N GLU A 307 13.27 7.71 -4.27
CA GLU A 307 13.46 9.15 -4.25
C GLU A 307 13.20 9.73 -2.85
N THR A 308 12.17 9.24 -2.16
CA THR A 308 11.85 9.65 -0.79
C THR A 308 12.97 9.28 0.19
N LEU A 309 13.48 8.05 0.15
CA LEU A 309 14.63 7.62 0.97
C LEU A 309 15.88 8.44 0.66
N ARG A 310 16.12 8.78 -0.62
CA ARG A 310 17.24 9.64 -1.01
C ARG A 310 17.15 11.02 -0.36
N GLU A 311 15.97 11.64 -0.35
CA GLU A 311 15.75 12.93 0.31
C GLU A 311 15.82 12.81 1.83
N LEU A 312 15.27 11.74 2.40
CA LEU A 312 15.29 11.47 3.83
C LEU A 312 16.73 11.36 4.36
N ALA A 313 17.59 10.64 3.63
CA ALA A 313 18.99 10.43 3.98
C ALA A 313 19.88 11.67 3.85
N LYS A 314 19.41 12.75 3.19
CA LYS A 314 20.10 14.05 3.22
C LYS A 314 19.91 14.77 4.55
N ILE A 315 18.85 14.43 5.29
CA ILE A 315 18.43 15.13 6.50
C ILE A 315 18.77 14.29 7.73
N PHE A 316 18.50 12.98 7.68
CA PHE A 316 18.62 12.05 8.81
C PHE A 316 19.62 10.93 8.54
N THR A 317 20.09 10.32 9.63
CA THR A 317 20.71 8.99 9.57
C THR A 317 19.62 7.98 9.21
N VAL A 318 19.83 7.22 8.14
CA VAL A 318 18.91 6.18 7.69
C VAL A 318 19.67 4.86 7.51
N ALA A 319 19.18 3.81 8.17
CA ALA A 319 19.73 2.46 8.11
C ALA A 319 18.66 1.46 7.71
N ILE A 320 18.99 0.55 6.78
CA ILE A 320 18.15 -0.61 6.46
C ILE A 320 18.70 -1.81 7.23
N VAL A 321 17.86 -2.44 8.04
CA VAL A 321 18.18 -3.59 8.90
C VAL A 321 17.28 -4.73 8.50
N THR A 322 17.80 -5.70 7.76
CA THR A 322 17.00 -6.73 7.08
C THR A 322 17.59 -8.12 7.24
N GLY A 323 16.74 -9.15 7.10
CA GLY A 323 17.17 -10.54 6.96
C GLY A 323 17.90 -10.86 5.65
N ARG A 324 17.73 -10.04 4.61
CA ARG A 324 18.37 -10.23 3.30
C ARG A 324 19.88 -10.16 3.36
N ASP A 325 20.56 -10.79 2.40
CA ASP A 325 21.99 -10.54 2.22
C ASP A 325 22.24 -9.04 1.98
N LYS A 326 23.35 -8.54 2.54
CA LYS A 326 23.68 -7.12 2.48
C LYS A 326 23.89 -6.63 1.05
N GLU A 327 24.57 -7.42 0.21
CA GLU A 327 24.85 -7.05 -1.18
C GLU A 327 23.56 -7.06 -2.01
N ASP A 328 22.67 -8.02 -1.75
CA ASP A 328 21.34 -8.08 -2.38
C ASP A 328 20.53 -6.80 -2.11
N VAL A 329 20.33 -6.46 -0.83
CA VAL A 329 19.55 -5.25 -0.49
C VAL A 329 20.23 -3.96 -0.94
N GLU A 330 21.56 -3.88 -0.92
CA GLU A 330 22.31 -2.74 -1.46
C GLU A 330 22.08 -2.56 -2.96
N ASN A 331 22.03 -3.65 -3.73
CA ASN A 331 21.77 -3.61 -5.16
C ASN A 331 20.31 -3.22 -5.47
N LEU A 332 19.35 -3.77 -4.73
CA LEU A 332 17.93 -3.44 -4.88
C LEU A 332 17.66 -1.95 -4.57
N VAL A 333 18.23 -1.45 -3.47
CA VAL A 333 18.01 -0.07 -3.01
C VAL A 333 18.84 0.91 -3.84
N GLY A 334 20.13 0.63 -4.07
CA GLY A 334 21.03 1.43 -4.88
C GLY A 334 21.21 2.87 -4.38
N LEU A 335 21.34 3.07 -3.06
CA LEU A 335 21.61 4.36 -2.41
C LEU A 335 22.83 4.23 -1.49
N ASN A 336 23.96 4.84 -1.87
CA ASN A 336 25.24 4.70 -1.15
C ASN A 336 25.33 5.53 0.15
N GLN A 337 24.39 6.44 0.38
CA GLN A 337 24.32 7.26 1.58
C GLN A 337 23.63 6.60 2.77
N LEU A 338 23.04 5.41 2.58
CA LEU A 338 22.38 4.65 3.64
C LEU A 338 23.37 3.73 4.37
N ILE A 339 23.01 3.35 5.59
CA ILE A 339 23.64 2.23 6.30
C ILE A 339 22.85 0.96 5.95
N TYR A 340 23.54 -0.14 5.71
CA TYR A 340 22.95 -1.44 5.43
C TYR A 340 23.43 -2.46 6.46
N ALA A 341 22.49 -3.05 7.18
CA ALA A 341 22.69 -4.17 8.09
C ALA A 341 21.97 -5.39 7.53
N GLY A 342 22.69 -6.19 6.74
CA GLY A 342 22.18 -7.41 6.12
C GLY A 342 22.35 -8.65 7.00
N SER A 343 21.61 -9.70 6.67
CA SER A 343 21.58 -10.97 7.38
C SER A 343 21.28 -10.80 8.87
N HIS A 344 20.19 -10.08 9.19
CA HIS A 344 19.82 -9.67 10.54
C HIS A 344 20.89 -8.83 11.26
N GLY A 345 21.77 -8.18 10.48
CA GLY A 345 22.85 -7.33 10.98
C GLY A 345 24.14 -8.08 11.33
N TYR A 346 24.36 -9.30 10.84
CA TYR A 346 25.69 -9.93 10.92
C TYR A 346 26.74 -9.17 10.12
N ILE A 347 26.31 -8.43 9.10
CA ILE A 347 27.19 -7.58 8.30
C ILE A 347 26.56 -6.20 8.20
N ILE A 348 27.30 -5.19 8.60
CA ILE A 348 26.90 -3.80 8.58
C ILE A 348 27.92 -3.01 7.77
N SER A 349 27.46 -2.20 6.82
CA SER A 349 28.30 -1.19 6.18
C SER A 349 27.55 0.10 5.94
N GLY A 350 28.27 1.22 5.83
CA GLY A 350 27.66 2.51 5.57
C GLY A 350 28.68 3.59 5.22
N PRO A 351 28.21 4.84 5.08
CA PRO A 351 29.07 5.98 4.79
C PRO A 351 30.12 6.20 5.89
N GLY A 352 31.18 6.94 5.56
CA GLY A 352 32.23 7.28 6.52
C GLY A 352 33.14 6.12 6.94
N GLY A 353 33.12 5.01 6.19
CA GLY A 353 33.92 3.81 6.48
C GLY A 353 33.32 2.93 7.57
N LEU A 354 32.05 3.15 7.95
CA LEU A 354 31.32 2.30 8.88
C LEU A 354 31.29 0.87 8.33
N SER A 355 31.86 -0.08 9.06
CA SER A 355 31.88 -1.48 8.68
C SER A 355 31.97 -2.37 9.91
N MET A 356 31.17 -3.43 9.92
CA MET A 356 31.25 -4.50 10.91
C MET A 356 30.82 -5.81 10.28
N GLU A 357 31.55 -6.86 10.62
CA GLU A 357 31.14 -8.23 10.39
C GLU A 357 31.23 -8.93 11.74
N HIS A 358 30.13 -9.53 12.19
CA HIS A 358 30.06 -10.13 13.51
C HIS A 358 31.19 -11.16 13.68
N PRO A 359 32.05 -11.06 14.70
CA PRO A 359 33.30 -11.85 14.76
C PRO A 359 33.11 -13.36 14.67
N ASP A 360 32.01 -13.86 15.26
CA ASP A 360 31.70 -15.30 15.22
C ASP A 360 31.04 -15.75 13.91
N SER A 361 30.53 -14.82 13.09
CA SER A 361 29.88 -15.14 11.83
C SER A 361 30.87 -15.78 10.83
N LYS A 362 32.12 -15.30 10.81
CA LYS A 362 33.21 -15.86 9.99
C LYS A 362 33.54 -17.32 10.32
N LYS A 363 33.34 -17.73 11.58
CA LYS A 363 33.61 -19.10 12.02
C LYS A 363 32.46 -20.05 11.68
N ILE A 364 31.26 -19.50 11.44
CA ILE A 364 30.03 -20.27 11.25
C ILE A 364 29.78 -20.56 9.76
N ILE A 365 30.18 -19.67 8.85
CA ILE A 365 29.99 -19.89 7.39
C ILE A 365 30.56 -21.26 6.94
N PRO A 366 31.82 -21.63 7.23
CA PRO A 366 32.34 -22.93 6.79
C PRO A 366 31.55 -24.12 7.35
N LYS A 367 31.05 -24.01 8.57
CA LYS A 367 30.22 -25.06 9.18
C LYS A 367 28.87 -25.20 8.49
N LEU A 368 28.25 -24.06 8.11
CA LEU A 368 27.02 -24.09 7.33
C LEU A 368 27.25 -24.70 5.94
N ASP A 369 28.40 -24.47 5.31
CA ASP A 369 28.72 -25.10 4.02
C ASP A 369 28.87 -26.63 4.17
N GLU A 370 29.44 -27.11 5.29
CA GLU A 370 29.49 -28.54 5.62
C GLU A 370 28.09 -29.12 5.86
N ILE A 371 27.24 -28.42 6.64
CA ILE A 371 25.86 -28.84 6.92
C ILE A 371 25.05 -28.91 5.62
N GLU A 372 25.18 -27.92 4.74
CA GLU A 372 24.47 -27.86 3.46
C GLU A 372 24.82 -29.06 2.59
N ALA A 373 26.11 -29.36 2.44
CA ALA A 373 26.58 -30.47 1.62
C ALA A 373 26.01 -31.82 2.11
N GLU A 374 26.02 -32.05 3.42
CA GLU A 374 25.49 -33.27 4.02
C GLU A 374 23.96 -33.35 3.95
N LEU A 375 23.25 -32.25 4.27
CA LEU A 375 21.79 -32.19 4.15
C LEU A 375 21.33 -32.44 2.74
N LYS A 376 22.00 -31.86 1.74
CA LYS A 376 21.67 -32.04 0.33
C LYS A 376 21.70 -33.52 -0.04
N GLU A 377 22.77 -34.22 0.32
CA GLU A 377 22.91 -35.65 0.03
C GLU A 377 21.85 -36.50 0.76
N LEU A 378 21.54 -36.17 2.02
CA LEU A 378 20.54 -36.89 2.81
C LEU A 378 19.11 -36.66 2.31
N LEU A 379 18.76 -35.42 1.97
CA LEU A 379 17.45 -35.05 1.44
C LEU A 379 17.20 -35.69 0.08
N GLU A 380 18.16 -35.65 -0.84
CA GLU A 380 18.06 -36.28 -2.16
C GLU A 380 17.85 -37.80 -2.07
N LYS A 381 18.43 -38.45 -1.05
CA LYS A 381 18.29 -39.90 -0.84
C LYS A 381 16.98 -40.30 -0.15
N LYS A 382 16.55 -39.51 0.83
CA LYS A 382 15.48 -39.92 1.76
C LYS A 382 14.12 -39.30 1.45
N THR A 383 14.07 -38.21 0.70
CA THR A 383 12.84 -37.45 0.47
C THR A 383 12.60 -37.18 -1.01
N LYS A 384 11.38 -36.79 -1.38
CA LYS A 384 11.03 -36.30 -2.72
C LYS A 384 10.23 -35.01 -2.60
N GLY A 385 10.60 -34.00 -3.41
CA GLY A 385 9.89 -32.73 -3.46
C GLY A 385 10.35 -31.68 -2.44
N THR A 386 11.40 -31.98 -1.66
CA THR A 386 12.08 -31.00 -0.81
C THR A 386 13.03 -30.12 -1.60
N GLN A 387 13.19 -28.86 -1.19
CA GLN A 387 14.12 -27.92 -1.79
C GLN A 387 14.98 -27.27 -0.72
N LEU A 388 16.28 -27.21 -0.97
CA LEU A 388 17.25 -26.57 -0.09
C LEU A 388 17.50 -25.14 -0.60
N ASP A 389 17.39 -24.16 0.31
CA ASP A 389 17.59 -22.73 0.06
C ASP A 389 18.76 -22.24 0.92
N ARG A 390 19.91 -21.95 0.29
CA ARG A 390 21.10 -21.51 0.99
C ARG A 390 21.16 -19.99 1.05
N LYS A 391 21.07 -19.45 2.27
CA LYS A 391 21.36 -18.05 2.60
C LYS A 391 22.77 -17.96 3.18
N ARG A 392 23.43 -16.80 3.21
CA ARG A 392 24.79 -16.68 3.77
C ARG A 392 24.93 -17.21 5.20
N TYR A 393 23.95 -16.94 6.06
CA TYR A 393 23.94 -17.35 7.48
C TYR A 393 22.75 -18.25 7.85
N ALA A 394 22.12 -18.91 6.89
CA ALA A 394 21.08 -19.89 7.19
C ALA A 394 20.96 -20.92 6.08
N ILE A 395 20.34 -22.06 6.39
CA ILE A 395 19.99 -23.11 5.45
C ILE A 395 18.49 -23.36 5.62
N GLY A 396 17.69 -22.98 4.64
CA GLY A 396 16.27 -23.27 4.58
C GLY A 396 16.00 -24.61 3.90
N ILE A 397 15.07 -25.38 4.43
CA ILE A 397 14.59 -26.62 3.84
C ILE A 397 13.08 -26.48 3.65
N HIS A 398 12.67 -26.28 2.39
CA HIS A 398 11.27 -26.23 2.00
C HIS A 398 10.74 -27.63 1.77
N PHE A 399 9.60 -27.94 2.39
CA PHE A 399 8.93 -29.24 2.26
C PHE A 399 7.45 -29.10 1.89
N ARG A 400 7.07 -27.96 1.31
CA ARG A 400 5.70 -27.70 0.84
C ARG A 400 5.26 -28.67 -0.25
N ASN A 401 6.17 -29.02 -1.16
CA ASN A 401 5.92 -29.94 -2.26
C ASN A 401 6.43 -31.35 -1.94
N ALA A 402 6.86 -31.59 -0.70
CA ALA A 402 7.33 -32.90 -0.28
C ALA A 402 6.14 -33.85 -0.10
N ARG A 403 6.43 -35.16 -0.12
CA ARG A 403 5.41 -36.15 0.25
C ARG A 403 5.01 -35.97 1.72
N PRO A 404 3.76 -36.21 2.11
CA PRO A 404 3.32 -36.03 3.50
C PRO A 404 4.19 -36.77 4.52
N GLU A 405 4.67 -37.97 4.19
CA GLU A 405 5.56 -38.77 5.04
C GLU A 405 7.00 -38.22 5.15
N ASP A 406 7.44 -37.39 4.21
CA ASP A 406 8.80 -36.83 4.19
C ASP A 406 8.94 -35.62 5.13
N GLU A 407 7.83 -35.05 5.60
CA GLU A 407 7.86 -33.92 6.54
C GLU A 407 8.54 -34.29 7.86
N GLU A 408 8.19 -35.44 8.44
CA GLU A 408 8.86 -35.97 9.62
C GLU A 408 10.34 -36.27 9.35
N VAL A 409 10.64 -36.83 8.18
CA VAL A 409 12.04 -37.13 7.77
C VAL A 409 12.88 -35.87 7.69
N VAL A 410 12.33 -34.77 7.15
CA VAL A 410 13.03 -33.48 7.10
C VAL A 410 13.34 -32.97 8.50
N LEU A 411 12.37 -33.02 9.41
CA LEU A 411 12.56 -32.57 10.78
C LEU A 411 13.62 -33.42 11.50
N GLU A 412 13.58 -34.75 11.36
CA GLU A 412 14.60 -35.65 11.92
C GLU A 412 16.01 -35.37 11.39
N LEU A 413 16.14 -35.10 10.08
CA LEU A 413 17.42 -34.74 9.48
C LEU A 413 17.96 -33.42 10.04
N VAL A 414 17.09 -32.43 10.25
CA VAL A 414 17.50 -31.17 10.87
C VAL A 414 17.98 -31.39 12.30
N GLU A 415 17.25 -32.15 13.13
CA GLU A 415 17.69 -32.45 14.49
C GLU A 415 19.04 -33.19 14.52
N GLN A 416 19.27 -34.16 13.61
CA GLN A 416 20.57 -34.83 13.46
C GLN A 416 21.71 -33.86 13.14
N MET A 417 21.45 -32.86 12.27
CA MET A 417 22.45 -31.84 11.97
C MET A 417 22.72 -30.92 13.17
N LEU A 418 21.68 -30.52 13.92
CA LEU A 418 21.84 -29.67 15.10
C LEU A 418 22.62 -30.38 16.21
N GLU A 419 22.42 -31.69 16.39
CA GLU A 419 23.21 -32.50 17.32
C GLU A 419 24.68 -32.61 16.90
N LYS A 420 24.93 -32.81 15.60
CA LYS A 420 26.28 -32.96 15.04
C LYS A 420 27.07 -31.64 14.99
N TYR A 421 26.38 -30.51 14.77
CA TYR A 421 26.98 -29.20 14.58
C TYR A 421 26.53 -28.20 15.66
N PRO A 422 27.12 -28.25 16.87
CA PRO A 422 26.75 -27.33 17.95
C PRO A 422 27.04 -25.87 17.59
N GLY A 423 26.19 -24.97 18.11
CA GLY A 423 26.22 -23.53 17.79
C GLY A 423 25.25 -23.11 16.68
N HIS A 424 24.32 -23.99 16.31
CA HIS A 424 23.20 -23.69 15.42
C HIS A 424 21.88 -24.01 16.12
N LYS A 425 20.81 -23.39 15.66
CA LYS A 425 19.44 -23.63 16.13
C LYS A 425 18.48 -23.79 14.97
N LYS A 426 17.36 -24.42 15.28
CA LYS A 426 16.21 -24.53 14.40
C LYS A 426 15.44 -23.21 14.34
N GLY A 427 15.08 -22.78 13.15
CA GLY A 427 13.99 -21.84 12.88
C GLY A 427 12.84 -22.57 12.20
N GLU A 428 11.60 -22.19 12.48
CA GLU A 428 10.42 -22.84 11.89
C GLU A 428 9.55 -21.82 11.17
N GLY A 429 8.98 -22.24 10.04
CA GLY A 429 8.02 -21.48 9.26
C GLY A 429 6.99 -22.37 8.57
N LYS A 430 6.03 -21.77 7.88
CA LYS A 430 4.94 -22.53 7.23
C LYS A 430 5.48 -23.37 6.05
N LYS A 431 5.65 -24.67 6.28
CA LYS A 431 6.25 -25.65 5.34
C LYS A 431 7.71 -25.36 4.98
N ILE A 432 8.46 -24.82 5.95
CA ILE A 432 9.91 -24.60 5.88
C ILE A 432 10.51 -24.78 7.28
N VAL A 433 11.71 -25.36 7.35
CA VAL A 433 12.55 -25.38 8.56
C VAL A 433 13.90 -24.79 8.19
N GLU A 434 14.49 -23.99 9.07
CA GLU A 434 15.77 -23.33 8.87
C GLU A 434 16.80 -23.80 9.90
N ILE A 435 18.05 -23.99 9.48
CA ILE A 435 19.22 -24.09 10.37
C ILE A 435 19.95 -22.76 10.31
N LYS A 436 20.11 -22.12 11.46
CA LYS A 436 20.76 -20.81 11.58
C LYS A 436 21.71 -20.75 12.79
N PRO A 437 22.70 -19.84 12.83
CA PRO A 437 23.56 -19.63 13.98
C PRO A 437 22.74 -19.49 15.27
N ASP A 438 23.14 -20.19 16.32
CA ASP A 438 22.65 -19.92 17.68
C ASP A 438 23.52 -18.84 18.32
N LEU A 439 23.45 -17.66 17.71
CA LEU A 439 24.02 -16.45 18.27
C LEU A 439 22.90 -15.64 18.90
N ASP A 440 23.20 -15.04 20.04
CA ASP A 440 22.37 -14.02 20.65
C ASP A 440 22.58 -12.70 19.88
N TRP A 441 22.11 -12.67 18.64
CA TRP A 441 22.21 -11.56 17.70
C TRP A 441 20.91 -11.42 16.91
N HIS A 442 20.35 -10.21 16.91
CA HIS A 442 19.05 -9.88 16.31
C HIS A 442 19.03 -8.42 15.85
N LYS A 443 17.97 -8.01 15.14
CA LYS A 443 17.85 -6.66 14.55
C LYS A 443 18.04 -5.56 15.60
N GLY A 444 17.46 -5.72 16.79
CA GLY A 444 17.66 -4.79 17.91
C GLY A 444 19.13 -4.59 18.34
N LYS A 445 19.94 -5.65 18.37
CA LYS A 445 21.38 -5.54 18.67
C LYS A 445 22.15 -4.85 17.55
N ALA A 446 21.80 -5.11 16.29
CA ALA A 446 22.36 -4.40 15.15
C ALA A 446 22.07 -2.89 15.23
N VAL A 447 20.83 -2.51 15.58
CA VAL A 447 20.45 -1.11 15.83
C VAL A 447 21.29 -0.50 16.96
N GLY A 448 21.40 -1.20 18.10
CA GLY A 448 22.21 -0.76 19.23
C GLY A 448 23.68 -0.50 18.83
N TRP A 449 24.27 -1.44 18.08
CA TRP A 449 25.63 -1.30 17.59
C TRP A 449 25.80 -0.08 16.66
N ILE A 450 24.87 0.15 15.74
CA ILE A 450 24.93 1.32 14.83
C ILE A 450 24.84 2.62 15.64
N LEU A 451 23.97 2.69 16.65
CA LEU A 451 23.83 3.87 17.51
C LEU A 451 25.12 4.18 18.28
N GLU A 452 25.81 3.15 18.77
CA GLU A 452 27.10 3.28 19.46
C GLU A 452 28.21 3.70 18.48
N ALA A 453 28.32 3.04 17.33
CA ALA A 453 29.35 3.31 16.34
C ALA A 453 29.27 4.73 15.74
N LEU A 454 28.06 5.29 15.67
CA LEU A 454 27.83 6.67 15.24
C LEU A 454 27.92 7.69 16.38
N GLU A 455 28.21 7.26 17.60
CA GLU A 455 28.26 8.10 18.80
C GLU A 455 26.96 8.91 19.03
N ILE A 456 25.80 8.32 18.70
CA ILE A 456 24.48 8.93 18.88
C ILE A 456 23.65 8.26 19.97
N SER A 457 24.12 7.14 20.52
CA SER A 457 23.51 6.49 21.68
C SER A 457 23.45 7.46 22.88
N GLY A 458 22.26 7.63 23.45
CA GLY A 458 22.03 8.46 24.64
C GLY A 458 21.97 9.97 24.42
N LYS A 459 22.12 10.47 23.18
CA LYS A 459 21.95 11.89 22.87
C LYS A 459 20.47 12.29 23.00
N GLU A 460 20.17 13.26 23.85
CA GLU A 460 18.78 13.68 24.14
C GLU A 460 18.09 14.37 22.95
N ASP A 461 18.88 14.99 22.06
CA ASP A 461 18.41 15.66 20.84
C ASP A 461 18.19 14.69 19.67
N ILE A 462 18.54 13.41 19.83
CA ILE A 462 18.34 12.36 18.82
C ILE A 462 17.35 11.32 19.34
N ILE A 463 16.50 10.81 18.46
CA ILE A 463 15.56 9.75 18.80
C ILE A 463 15.64 8.61 17.77
N PRO A 464 16.02 7.39 18.17
CA PRO A 464 15.98 6.24 17.28
C PRO A 464 14.53 5.84 16.98
N ILE A 465 14.23 5.58 15.72
CA ILE A 465 12.95 5.06 15.24
C ILE A 465 13.23 3.78 14.48
N PHE A 466 12.58 2.68 14.86
CA PHE A 466 12.57 1.45 14.06
C PHE A 466 11.20 1.27 13.41
N ILE A 467 11.17 0.97 12.13
CA ILE A 467 9.96 0.68 11.35
C ILE A 467 10.11 -0.71 10.74
N GLY A 468 9.15 -1.59 11.00
CA GLY A 468 9.17 -3.00 10.59
C GLY A 468 7.76 -3.58 10.53
N ASP A 469 7.57 -4.71 9.85
CA ASP A 469 6.27 -5.37 9.65
C ASP A 469 6.16 -6.74 10.34
N ASP A 470 7.29 -7.36 10.70
CA ASP A 470 7.33 -8.78 11.08
C ASP A 470 7.70 -9.03 12.55
N ILE A 471 7.64 -10.31 12.94
CA ILE A 471 7.98 -10.76 14.30
C ILE A 471 9.47 -10.54 14.62
N THR A 472 10.36 -10.56 13.62
CA THR A 472 11.79 -10.33 13.85
C THR A 472 12.10 -8.87 14.16
N ASP A 473 11.20 -7.95 13.82
CA ASP A 473 11.27 -6.53 14.17
C ASP A 473 10.89 -6.26 15.63
N GLU A 474 10.16 -7.17 16.27
CA GLU A 474 9.79 -7.06 17.70
C GLU A 474 11.02 -6.95 18.61
N ASP A 475 12.10 -7.67 18.28
CA ASP A 475 13.37 -7.55 18.99
C ASP A 475 13.92 -6.11 18.94
N ALA A 476 13.74 -5.42 17.82
CA ALA A 476 14.15 -4.03 17.66
C ALA A 476 13.20 -3.07 18.37
N PHE A 477 11.88 -3.30 18.30
CA PHE A 477 10.90 -2.53 19.05
C PHE A 477 11.11 -2.64 20.56
N GLU A 478 11.37 -3.84 21.08
CA GLU A 478 11.68 -4.06 22.49
C GLU A 478 12.98 -3.36 22.90
N THR A 479 14.04 -3.47 22.09
CA THR A 479 15.32 -2.78 22.34
C THR A 479 15.13 -1.26 22.43
N LEU A 480 14.21 -0.69 21.64
CA LEU A 480 13.95 0.75 21.61
C LEU A 480 12.87 1.22 22.59
N LYS A 481 12.21 0.33 23.34
CA LYS A 481 11.02 0.64 24.15
C LYS A 481 11.13 1.88 25.03
N ASP A 482 12.28 2.08 25.67
CA ASP A 482 12.51 3.20 26.61
C ASP A 482 13.37 4.33 26.04
N LYS A 483 13.97 4.14 24.86
CA LYS A 483 14.98 5.05 24.28
C LYS A 483 14.58 5.62 22.92
N GLY A 484 13.56 5.06 22.28
CA GLY A 484 13.18 5.36 20.91
C GLY A 484 11.70 5.14 20.63
N ILE A 485 11.41 4.87 19.35
CA ILE A 485 10.06 4.60 18.86
C ILE A 485 10.09 3.35 17.98
N GLY A 486 9.27 2.36 18.33
CA GLY A 486 8.89 1.29 17.40
C GLY A 486 7.60 1.65 16.64
N ILE A 487 7.61 1.46 15.32
CA ILE A 487 6.47 1.64 14.43
C ILE A 487 6.24 0.34 13.66
N LEU A 488 5.08 -0.31 13.87
CA LEU A 488 4.67 -1.50 13.13
C LEU A 488 4.06 -1.09 11.77
N VAL A 489 4.36 -1.83 10.72
CA VAL A 489 3.72 -1.71 9.41
C VAL A 489 2.75 -2.87 9.22
N GLY A 490 1.47 -2.56 8.99
CA GLY A 490 0.41 -3.55 8.91
C GLY A 490 0.17 -4.22 10.26
N GLY A 491 0.10 -5.56 10.25
CA GLY A 491 -0.08 -6.38 11.43
C GLY A 491 0.43 -7.81 11.20
N HIS A 492 0.93 -8.45 12.25
CA HIS A 492 1.42 -9.83 12.21
C HIS A 492 0.61 -10.76 13.15
N GLY A 493 -0.58 -10.33 13.60
CA GLY A 493 -1.49 -11.14 14.42
C GLY A 493 -1.04 -11.48 15.86
N GLN A 494 0.13 -11.00 16.29
CA GLN A 494 0.64 -11.22 17.67
C GLN A 494 0.78 -9.91 18.46
N LYS A 495 1.04 -10.00 19.76
CA LYS A 495 1.27 -8.79 20.57
C LYS A 495 2.53 -8.08 20.09
N THR A 496 2.43 -6.77 19.84
CA THR A 496 3.56 -5.93 19.43
C THR A 496 4.10 -5.06 20.57
N HIS A 497 5.40 -4.84 20.58
CA HIS A 497 6.12 -3.86 21.38
C HIS A 497 6.15 -2.47 20.70
N ALA A 498 5.77 -2.37 19.43
CA ALA A 498 5.66 -1.09 18.72
C ALA A 498 4.61 -0.18 19.37
N LYS A 499 4.96 1.10 19.48
CA LYS A 499 4.08 2.11 20.09
C LYS A 499 3.08 2.69 19.09
N TYR A 500 3.51 2.79 17.84
CA TYR A 500 2.72 3.34 16.75
C TYR A 500 2.61 2.33 15.61
N ALA A 501 1.68 2.60 14.71
CA ALA A 501 1.45 1.78 13.53
C ALA A 501 1.26 2.63 12.28
N LEU A 502 1.70 2.09 11.15
CA LEU A 502 1.41 2.53 9.80
C LEU A 502 0.72 1.36 9.10
N LYS A 503 -0.32 1.63 8.31
CA LYS A 503 -1.10 0.54 7.72
C LYS A 503 -0.31 -0.29 6.69
N ASN A 504 0.49 0.38 5.86
CA ASN A 504 1.13 -0.23 4.70
C ASN A 504 2.32 0.62 4.23
N VAL A 505 3.01 0.15 3.19
CA VAL A 505 4.17 0.83 2.59
C VAL A 505 3.86 2.24 2.07
N PHE A 506 2.61 2.53 1.69
CA PHE A 506 2.19 3.86 1.26
C PHE A 506 2.20 4.84 2.44
N GLN A 507 1.72 4.42 3.61
CA GLN A 507 1.78 5.22 4.82
C GLN A 507 3.23 5.39 5.32
N VAL A 508 4.11 4.40 5.12
CA VAL A 508 5.56 4.54 5.37
C VAL A 508 6.14 5.68 4.54
N ARG A 509 5.86 5.71 3.23
CA ARG A 509 6.29 6.81 2.37
C ARG A 509 5.70 8.16 2.81
N ALA A 510 4.40 8.21 3.09
CA ALA A 510 3.73 9.43 3.54
C ALA A 510 4.32 9.96 4.86
N PHE A 511 4.71 9.06 5.77
CA PHE A 511 5.40 9.41 7.01
C PHE A 511 6.75 10.07 6.72
N PHE A 512 7.56 9.50 5.82
CA PHE A 512 8.84 10.10 5.42
C PHE A 512 8.67 11.45 4.72
N GLU A 513 7.74 11.56 3.78
CA GLU A 513 7.45 12.82 3.08
C GLU A 513 7.05 13.93 4.06
N LYS A 514 6.27 13.59 5.09
CA LYS A 514 5.90 14.52 6.15
C LYS A 514 7.10 14.94 7.01
N LEU A 515 7.99 14.01 7.38
CA LEU A 515 9.23 14.34 8.10
C LEU A 515 10.14 15.25 7.28
N ILE A 516 10.33 14.94 5.99
CA ILE A 516 11.13 15.77 5.07
C ILE A 516 10.56 17.18 5.01
N LYS A 517 9.24 17.33 4.86
CA LYS A 517 8.58 18.63 4.82
C LYS A 517 8.80 19.42 6.12
N MET A 518 8.55 18.78 7.27
CA MET A 518 8.73 19.42 8.58
C MET A 518 10.13 20.00 8.76
N TYR A 519 11.16 19.25 8.35
CA TYR A 519 12.56 19.71 8.52
C TYR A 519 13.03 20.68 7.44
N LYS A 520 12.47 20.63 6.22
CA LYS A 520 12.72 21.65 5.19
C LYS A 520 12.09 23.00 5.55
N ASP A 521 10.96 22.99 6.26
CA ASP A 521 10.30 24.22 6.71
C ASP A 521 11.04 24.89 7.90
N GLN A 522 11.95 24.17 8.57
CA GLN A 522 12.76 24.66 9.70
C GLN A 522 14.14 25.19 9.30
N ALA A 523 14.65 24.78 8.13
CA ALA A 523 15.98 25.12 7.60
C ALA A 523 15.93 26.37 6.71
#